data_AF-A0A0F9L405-F1
#
_entry.id   AF-A0A0F9L405-F1
#
_cell.length_a   1.000
_cell.length_b   1.000
_cell.length_c   1.000
_cell.angle_alpha   90.00
_cell.angle_beta   90.00
_cell.angle_gamma   90.00
#
_symmetry.space_group_name_H-M   'P 1'
#
loop_
_entity.id
_entity.type
_entity.pdbx_description
1 polymer ?
#
loop_
_entity_poly.entity_id
_entity_poly.type
_entity_poly.pdbx_seq_one_letter_code
_entity_poly.pdbx_strand_id
1 'polypeptide(L)'
;MNPQATAGRVVHYYEMHGDFLAPPRAAIVNIDTQDDGMALELSLFNTGGVTVLTSVEYSEEPKAGCWSWMPYQLDHVLREK
;
A
#
# COMPACT_ATOMS: atom_id res chain seq x y z
N MET A 1 -1.25 -6.55 11.42
CA MET A 1 -0.29 -7.47 10.77
C MET A 1 1.13 -7.02 11.17
N ASN A 2 2.19 -7.83 10.96
CA ASN A 2 3.56 -7.32 11.14
C ASN A 2 3.81 -6.20 10.10
N PRO A 3 4.17 -4.97 10.50
CA PRO A 3 4.36 -3.87 9.57
C PRO A 3 5.68 -3.96 8.78
N GLN A 4 6.55 -4.93 9.07
CA GLN A 4 7.80 -5.13 8.34
C GLN A 4 7.57 -5.88 7.01
N ALA A 5 8.04 -5.27 5.92
CA ALA A 5 8.01 -5.82 4.57
C ALA A 5 9.41 -5.81 3.95
N THR A 6 9.73 -6.85 3.18
CA THR A 6 10.97 -6.91 2.41
C THR A 6 10.83 -6.23 1.06
N ALA A 7 11.95 -5.83 0.45
CA ALA A 7 12.00 -5.35 -0.91
C ALA A 7 11.32 -6.31 -1.90
N GLY A 8 10.68 -5.76 -2.92
CA GLY A 8 9.87 -6.47 -3.92
C GLY A 8 8.44 -6.79 -3.49
N ARG A 9 8.05 -6.50 -2.25
CA ARG A 9 6.69 -6.76 -1.76
C ARG A 9 5.68 -5.78 -2.35
N VAL A 10 4.56 -6.28 -2.86
CA VAL A 10 3.45 -5.43 -3.34
C VAL A 10 2.52 -5.11 -2.16
N VAL A 11 2.18 -3.83 -2.02
CA VAL A 11 1.36 -3.27 -0.94
C VAL A 11 0.33 -2.28 -1.52
N HIS A 12 -0.58 -1.80 -0.68
CA HIS A 12 -1.47 -0.70 -1.04
C HIS A 12 -0.91 0.62 -0.53
N TYR A 13 -1.04 1.68 -1.33
CA TYR A 13 -0.87 3.07 -0.91
C TYR A 13 -2.18 3.82 -1.09
N TYR A 14 -2.52 4.70 -0.14
CA TYR A 14 -3.73 5.50 -0.18
C TYR A 14 -3.41 6.98 -0.32
N GLU A 15 -4.11 7.65 -1.24
CA GLU A 15 -3.99 9.09 -1.48
C GLU A 15 -5.33 9.79 -1.26
N MET A 16 -5.28 11.09 -0.92
CA MET A 16 -6.47 11.94 -0.94
C MET A 16 -6.69 12.49 -2.33
N HIS A 17 -7.93 12.43 -2.82
CA HIS A 17 -8.39 13.14 -4.01
C HIS A 17 -9.41 14.19 -3.57
N GLY A 18 -8.93 15.40 -3.25
CA GLY A 18 -9.75 16.42 -2.59
C GLY A 18 -10.12 15.97 -1.18
N ASP A 19 -11.42 15.86 -0.90
CA ASP A 19 -11.94 15.52 0.44
C ASP A 19 -12.21 14.03 0.65
N PHE A 20 -11.93 13.19 -0.35
CA PHE A 20 -12.19 11.75 -0.30
C PHE A 20 -10.91 10.93 -0.38
N LEU A 21 -10.88 9.83 0.37
CA LEU A 21 -9.84 8.81 0.24
C LEU A 21 -10.02 8.07 -1.08
N ALA A 22 -9.01 8.12 -1.95
CA ALA A 22 -9.05 7.43 -3.22
C ALA A 22 -8.97 5.90 -3.02
N PRO A 23 -9.42 5.11 -4.02
CA PRO A 23 -9.15 3.68 -4.04
C PRO A 23 -7.64 3.37 -3.89
N PRO A 24 -7.26 2.24 -3.27
CA PRO A 24 -5.86 1.90 -3.07
C PRO A 24 -5.14 1.78 -4.40
N ARG A 25 -3.89 2.25 -4.44
CA ARG A 25 -2.96 2.05 -5.55
C ARG A 25 -1.96 0.98 -5.20
N ALA A 26 -1.65 0.11 -6.15
CA ALA A 26 -0.58 -0.87 -5.99
C ALA A 26 0.78 -0.15 -5.94
N ALA A 27 1.56 -0.46 -4.91
CA ALA A 27 2.92 0.01 -4.76
C ALA A 27 3.86 -1.16 -4.49
N ILE A 28 5.13 -1.02 -4.85
CA ILE A 28 6.19 -1.98 -4.52
C ILE A 28 7.11 -1.35 -3.48
N VAL A 29 7.42 -2.13 -2.44
CA VAL A 29 8.48 -1.82 -1.47
C VAL A 29 9.82 -1.99 -2.17
N ASN A 30 10.58 -0.92 -2.32
CA ASN A 30 11.85 -0.96 -3.06
C ASN A 30 13.04 -1.34 -2.15
N ILE A 31 12.95 -1.01 -0.85
CA ILE A 31 13.94 -1.29 0.19
C ILE A 31 13.19 -1.86 1.38
N ASP A 32 13.76 -2.85 2.07
CA ASP A 32 13.21 -3.41 3.30
C ASP A 32 12.74 -2.28 4.23
N THR A 33 11.51 -2.39 4.73
CA THR A 33 10.96 -1.39 5.64
C THR A 33 11.68 -1.48 6.98
N GLN A 34 11.67 -0.37 7.71
CA GLN A 34 12.13 -0.36 9.09
C GLN A 34 11.22 -1.22 10.00
N ASP A 35 11.66 -1.47 11.23
CA ASP A 35 10.93 -2.29 12.20
C ASP A 35 9.55 -1.73 12.56
N ASP A 36 9.37 -0.42 12.43
CA ASP A 36 8.09 0.29 12.63
C ASP A 36 7.18 0.29 11.37
N GLY A 37 7.65 -0.29 10.27
CA GLY A 37 6.96 -0.32 8.98
C GLY A 37 7.19 0.91 8.10
N MET A 38 8.08 1.84 8.47
CA MET A 38 8.43 2.96 7.60
C MET A 38 9.05 2.44 6.30
N ALA A 39 8.40 2.71 5.17
CA ALA A 39 8.92 2.41 3.85
C ALA A 39 9.83 3.54 3.39
N LEU A 40 11.13 3.26 3.27
CA LEU A 40 12.12 4.23 2.80
C LEU A 40 11.88 4.61 1.34
N GLU A 41 11.41 3.66 0.54
CA GLU A 41 11.11 3.88 -0.87
C GLU A 41 9.95 2.97 -1.34
N LEU A 42 8.91 3.57 -1.91
CA LEU A 42 7.79 2.90 -2.57
C LEU A 42 7.68 3.34 -4.03
N SER A 43 7.54 2.40 -4.95
CA SER A 43 7.20 2.68 -6.34
C SER A 43 5.72 2.47 -6.60
N LEU A 44 5.00 3.54 -6.96
CA LEU A 44 3.61 3.49 -7.41
C LEU A 44 3.56 3.39 -8.93
N PHE A 45 2.92 2.33 -9.40
CA PHE A 45 2.72 2.12 -10.83
C PHE A 45 1.40 2.77 -11.26
N ASN A 46 1.44 3.50 -12.36
CA ASN A 46 0.27 4.04 -13.03
C ASN A 46 0.42 3.98 -14.54
N THR A 47 -0.67 4.26 -15.25
CA THR A 47 -0.68 4.31 -16.71
C THR A 47 0.27 5.35 -17.30
N GLY A 48 0.62 6.40 -16.54
CA GLY A 48 1.56 7.45 -16.95
C GLY A 48 3.03 7.20 -16.58
N GLY A 49 3.34 6.10 -15.90
CA GLY A 49 4.70 5.76 -15.46
C GLY A 49 4.79 5.34 -14.01
N VAL A 50 5.96 5.55 -13.41
CA VAL A 50 6.25 5.22 -12.01
C VAL A 50 6.44 6.49 -11.20
N THR A 51 5.79 6.57 -10.05
CA THR A 51 6.01 7.61 -9.05
C THR A 51 6.73 6.99 -7.86
N VAL A 52 7.86 7.57 -7.45
CA VAL A 52 8.59 7.12 -6.26
C VAL A 52 8.18 8.00 -5.07
N LEU A 53 7.79 7.36 -3.97
CA LEU A 53 7.53 7.99 -2.69
C LEU A 53 8.60 7.54 -1.69
N THR A 54 8.98 8.45 -0.80
CA THR A 54 10.00 8.19 0.23
C THR A 54 9.42 8.44 1.61
N SER A 55 9.88 7.69 2.61
CA SER A 55 9.46 7.85 4.01
C SER A 55 7.94 7.76 4.18
N VAL A 56 7.35 6.67 3.68
CA VAL A 56 5.91 6.41 3.74
C VAL A 56 5.58 5.57 4.97
N GLU A 57 4.73 6.10 5.84
CA GLU A 57 4.29 5.43 7.06
C GLU A 57 3.39 4.22 6.78
N TYR A 58 3.48 3.20 7.62
CA TYR A 58 2.53 2.09 7.66
C TYR A 58 1.24 2.49 8.40
N SER A 59 0.11 2.01 7.92
CA SER A 59 -1.14 2.00 8.69
C SER A 59 -1.89 0.69 8.44
N GLU A 60 -2.41 0.07 9.51
CA GLU A 60 -3.27 -1.12 9.38
C GLU A 60 -4.60 -0.78 8.70
N GLU A 61 -5.13 0.42 8.96
CA GLU A 61 -6.36 0.92 8.35
C GLU A 61 -6.04 1.82 7.14
N PRO A 62 -6.92 1.87 6.12
CA PRO A 62 -6.76 2.80 5.00
C PRO A 62 -6.65 4.25 5.46
N LYS A 63 -5.44 4.80 5.46
CA LYS A 63 -5.14 6.18 5.84
C LYS A 63 -4.36 6.86 4.73
N ALA A 64 -4.78 8.07 4.38
CA ALA A 64 -4.12 8.87 3.37
C ALA A 64 -2.63 9.12 3.70
N GLY A 65 -1.78 8.97 2.68
CA GLY A 65 -0.33 9.11 2.82
C GLY A 65 0.35 7.91 3.45
N CYS A 66 -0.40 6.86 3.81
CA CYS A 66 0.14 5.65 4.38
C CYS A 66 0.06 4.48 3.39
N TRP A 67 0.94 3.51 3.58
CA TRP A 67 0.79 2.20 2.97
C TRP A 67 0.15 1.21 3.94
N SER A 68 -0.56 0.22 3.42
CA SER A 68 -1.07 -0.91 4.20
C SER A 68 -0.81 -2.22 3.47
N TRP A 69 -0.92 -3.31 4.20
CA TRP A 69 -1.08 -4.61 3.56
C TRP A 69 -2.33 -4.61 2.68
N MET A 70 -2.27 -5.38 1.59
CA MET A 70 -3.48 -5.72 0.85
C MET A 70 -4.41 -6.45 1.82
N PRO A 71 -5.70 -6.04 1.94
CA PRO A 71 -6.64 -6.84 2.68
C PRO A 71 -6.65 -8.24 2.04
N TYR A 72 -6.63 -9.29 2.85
CA TYR A 72 -6.94 -10.63 2.35
C TYR A 72 -8.25 -10.50 1.58
N GLN A 73 -8.28 -10.96 0.33
CA GLN A 73 -9.52 -10.96 -0.45
C GLN A 73 -10.60 -11.59 0.43
N LEU A 74 -11.56 -10.78 0.88
CA LEU A 74 -12.77 -11.33 1.47
C LEU A 74 -13.44 -12.11 0.34
N ASP A 75 -13.58 -13.42 0.54
CA ASP A 75 -14.22 -14.41 -0.34
C ASP A 75 -15.63 -13.99 -0.76
N HIS A 76 -15.74 -13.03 -1.68
CA HIS A 76 -17.01 -12.55 -2.19
C HIS A 76 -17.38 -13.15 -3.55
N VAL A 77 -16.85 -14.32 -3.95
CA VAL A 77 -17.44 -15.08 -5.07
C VAL A 77 -17.22 -16.60 -4.94
N LEU A 78 -17.67 -17.21 -3.84
CA LEU A 78 -18.03 -18.65 -3.80
C LEU A 78 -19.31 -18.88 -2.95
N ARG A 79 -20.34 -18.07 -3.18
CA ARG A 79 -21.71 -18.41 -2.79
C ARG A 79 -22.61 -18.43 -4.02
N GLU A 80 -22.31 -19.36 -4.92
CA GLU A 80 -23.37 -20.02 -5.69
C GLU A 80 -23.90 -21.16 -4.81
N LYS A 81 -25.09 -20.94 -4.22
CA LYS A 81 -26.03 -21.98 -3.83
C LYS A 81 -27.44 -21.46 -4.01
#